data_AF-D7VTZ6-F1
#
_entry.id   AF-D7VTZ6-F1
#
_cell.length_a   1.000
_cell.length_b   1.000
_cell.length_c   1.000
_cell.angle_alpha   90.00
_cell.angle_beta   90.00
_cell.angle_gamma   90.00
#
_symmetry.space_group_name_H-M   'P 1'
#
loop_
_entity.id
_entity.type
_entity.pdbx_description
1 polymer ?
#
loop_
_entity_poly.entity_id
_entity_poly.type
_entity_poly.pdbx_seq_one_letter_code
_entity_poly.pdbx_strand_id
1 'polypeptide(L)'
;FTTMDPHGEKYAAWSPYNYTFNDPINTVDPDGRDGMLTGSGTKEDPYIITAKYYYVNGSLNKSEIKGLNNAITAYNKLGGKDGVEIKNSDGSVSYIKYNLSAEGVKDIEVATESAYSNKFTDVNGNERYYGNIVTPGESGAGEEFGSATNRHVNYNRNNIAKGVNSGMNENSLLTGTTIHEIGHNLGGEHSDGTSTMSQVQTTITNSQIGGSTTTYSYPSSSKEFTRTIFNRRDTRNNNSNSRVIEPGIYTRSKR
;
A
#
# COMPACT_ATOMS: atom_id res chain seq x y z
N PHE A 1 -3.58 45.91 -32.01
CA PHE A 1 -5.05 46.01 -32.06
C PHE A 1 -5.54 45.14 -33.20
N THR A 2 -6.00 43.93 -32.92
CA THR A 2 -6.78 43.14 -33.88
C THR A 2 -8.23 43.18 -33.42
N THR A 3 -8.97 44.08 -34.07
CA THR A 3 -10.40 44.28 -34.01
C THR A 3 -11.17 42.99 -34.28
N MET A 4 -12.24 42.74 -33.52
CA MET A 4 -13.18 41.62 -33.67
C MET A 4 -13.97 41.72 -34.99
N ASP A 5 -14.28 40.57 -35.59
CA ASP A 5 -15.02 40.44 -36.85
C ASP A 5 -16.53 40.77 -36.67
N PRO A 6 -17.09 41.73 -37.43
CA PRO A 6 -18.49 42.17 -37.37
C PRO A 6 -19.59 41.14 -37.70
N HIS A 7 -19.26 39.88 -38.02
CA HIS A 7 -20.26 38.81 -38.31
C HIS A 7 -20.32 37.68 -37.27
N GLY A 8 -19.67 37.82 -36.11
CA GLY A 8 -19.68 36.82 -35.03
C GLY A 8 -21.05 36.49 -34.40
N GLU A 9 -22.10 37.28 -34.65
CA GLU A 9 -23.39 37.13 -33.97
C GLU A 9 -24.47 36.37 -34.75
N LYS A 10 -24.23 35.96 -36.02
CA LYS A 10 -25.32 35.40 -36.81
C LYS A 10 -25.39 33.88 -36.93
N TYR A 11 -24.30 33.08 -36.98
CA TYR A 11 -24.42 31.60 -37.00
C TYR A 11 -23.12 30.86 -36.59
N ALA A 12 -22.99 30.49 -35.31
CA ALA A 12 -22.01 29.48 -34.84
C ALA A 12 -22.68 28.27 -34.11
N ALA A 13 -24.00 28.11 -34.28
CA ALA A 13 -24.71 26.90 -33.89
C ALA A 13 -24.40 25.77 -34.87
N TRP A 14 -23.21 25.18 -34.68
CA TRP A 14 -22.63 23.90 -35.15
C TRP A 14 -21.21 24.14 -35.67
N SER A 15 -20.21 23.53 -35.03
CA SER A 15 -19.96 22.09 -35.16
C SER A 15 -19.11 21.56 -33.98
N PRO A 16 -18.79 20.25 -33.91
CA PRO A 16 -19.70 19.16 -33.54
C PRO A 16 -19.10 18.31 -32.39
N TYR A 17 -19.96 17.62 -31.63
CA TYR A 17 -19.60 16.66 -30.57
C TYR A 17 -18.86 17.19 -29.33
N ASN A 18 -19.62 17.65 -28.34
CA ASN A 18 -19.31 17.25 -26.97
C ASN A 18 -20.52 16.51 -26.42
N TYR A 19 -20.54 15.21 -26.71
CA TYR A 19 -21.43 14.27 -26.04
C TYR A 19 -20.80 14.02 -24.67
N THR A 20 -21.16 14.82 -23.68
CA THR A 20 -20.82 14.51 -22.28
C THR A 20 -21.69 13.35 -21.84
N PHE A 21 -21.26 12.13 -22.15
CA PHE A 21 -21.68 10.96 -21.40
C PHE A 21 -21.13 11.12 -19.97
N ASN A 22 -21.92 11.77 -19.13
CA ASN A 22 -22.10 11.38 -17.74
C ASN A 22 -20.86 11.39 -16.81
N ASP A 23 -20.28 12.55 -16.51
CA ASP A 23 -20.22 13.11 -15.14
C ASP A 23 -19.42 14.43 -15.11
N PRO A 24 -19.96 15.54 -14.57
CA PRO A 24 -19.17 16.72 -14.27
C PRO A 24 -18.24 16.43 -13.09
N ILE A 25 -16.95 16.74 -13.27
CA ILE A 25 -15.90 16.79 -12.26
C ILE A 25 -16.45 17.38 -10.95
N ASN A 26 -16.63 16.51 -9.95
CA ASN A 26 -16.96 16.86 -8.58
C ASN A 26 -16.42 15.79 -7.65
N THR A 27 -15.11 15.79 -7.43
CA THR A 27 -14.53 15.47 -6.11
C THR A 27 -13.06 15.83 -6.10
N VAL A 28 -12.76 16.87 -5.31
CA VAL A 28 -11.44 17.09 -4.73
C VAL A 28 -11.14 15.87 -3.84
N ASP A 29 -9.96 15.26 -4.00
CA ASP A 29 -9.47 14.11 -3.23
C ASP A 29 -8.47 14.61 -2.15
N PRO A 30 -8.88 14.74 -0.87
CA PRO A 30 -8.03 15.31 0.19
C PRO A 30 -7.02 14.31 0.80
N ASP A 31 -7.02 13.03 0.40
CA ASP A 31 -6.62 11.95 1.31
C ASP A 31 -5.26 11.28 1.03
N GLY A 32 -4.44 11.77 0.10
CA GLY A 32 -3.01 11.39 -0.02
C GLY A 32 -2.76 9.88 -0.11
N ARG A 33 -2.77 9.34 -1.33
CA ARG A 33 -2.82 7.91 -1.57
C ARG A 33 -1.58 7.42 -2.34
N ASP A 34 -0.95 6.32 -1.89
CA ASP A 34 0.43 6.00 -2.28
C ASP A 34 0.67 4.60 -2.89
N GLY A 35 1.22 4.58 -4.10
CA GLY A 35 1.62 3.38 -4.84
C GLY A 35 1.58 3.62 -6.35
N MET A 36 2.70 3.42 -7.05
CA MET A 36 2.70 3.50 -8.52
C MET A 36 2.26 2.15 -9.08
N LEU A 37 1.23 2.14 -9.94
CA LEU A 37 0.81 0.99 -10.72
C LEU A 37 1.32 1.14 -12.16
N THR A 38 2.13 0.20 -12.63
CA THR A 38 2.57 0.14 -14.05
C THR A 38 2.24 -1.19 -14.68
N GLY A 39 2.20 -1.27 -16.00
CA GLY A 39 1.90 -2.50 -16.74
C GLY A 39 0.45 -2.57 -17.22
N SER A 40 0.18 -3.51 -18.12
CA SER A 40 -1.13 -3.73 -18.76
C SER A 40 -1.99 -4.76 -18.03
N GLY A 41 -1.44 -5.45 -17.02
CA GLY A 41 -2.15 -6.46 -16.24
C GLY A 41 -2.17 -7.84 -16.89
N THR A 42 -1.53 -8.02 -18.04
CA THR A 42 -1.38 -9.32 -18.71
C THR A 42 -0.36 -10.20 -17.98
N LYS A 43 -0.28 -11.48 -18.33
CA LYS A 43 0.68 -12.40 -17.71
C LYS A 43 2.12 -12.02 -18.04
N GLU A 44 2.33 -11.53 -19.26
CA GLU A 44 3.62 -11.10 -19.80
C GLU A 44 4.00 -9.68 -19.33
N ASP A 45 3.01 -8.84 -19.01
CA ASP A 45 3.17 -7.48 -18.52
C ASP A 45 2.19 -7.20 -17.35
N PRO A 46 2.47 -7.76 -16.15
CA PRO A 46 1.59 -7.66 -14.99
C PRO A 46 1.53 -6.24 -14.44
N TYR A 47 0.47 -5.93 -13.70
CA TYR A 47 0.43 -4.74 -12.89
C TYR A 47 1.50 -4.78 -11.80
N ILE A 48 2.31 -3.74 -11.68
CA ILE A 48 3.39 -3.65 -10.69
C ILE A 48 3.03 -2.57 -9.66
N ILE A 49 2.82 -2.97 -8.41
CA ILE A 49 2.65 -2.08 -7.26
C ILE A 49 4.03 -1.71 -6.73
N THR A 50 4.42 -0.45 -6.89
CA THR A 50 5.73 0.07 -6.43
C THR A 50 5.56 0.95 -5.21
N ALA A 51 6.36 0.70 -4.17
CA ALA A 51 6.53 1.62 -3.04
C ALA A 51 7.97 1.56 -2.51
N LYS A 52 8.46 2.68 -1.96
CA LYS A 52 9.83 2.80 -1.47
C LYS A 52 9.87 3.26 -0.02
N TYR A 53 10.62 2.58 0.82
CA TYR A 53 10.67 2.78 2.27
C TYR A 53 12.00 3.37 2.72
N TYR A 54 11.99 4.60 3.20
CA TYR A 54 13.18 5.32 3.65
C TYR A 54 13.32 5.26 5.16
N TYR A 55 14.51 4.94 5.66
CA TYR A 55 14.80 4.99 7.09
C TYR A 55 16.08 5.76 7.35
N VAL A 56 16.20 6.40 8.52
CA VAL A 56 17.43 7.09 8.89
C VAL A 56 18.48 6.07 9.32
N ASN A 57 19.68 6.15 8.77
CA ASN A 57 20.79 5.26 9.12
C ASN A 57 21.11 5.39 10.62
N GLY A 58 21.15 4.25 11.30
CA GLY A 58 21.32 4.18 12.76
C GLY A 58 20.04 4.40 13.58
N SER A 59 18.94 4.84 12.97
CA SER A 59 17.65 4.94 13.68
C SER A 59 17.02 3.58 13.94
N LEU A 60 17.15 2.65 12.99
CA LEU A 60 16.70 1.25 13.11
C LEU A 60 17.87 0.34 13.51
N ASN A 61 17.58 -0.64 14.36
CA ASN A 61 18.53 -1.67 14.72
C ASN A 61 18.64 -2.75 13.62
N LYS A 62 19.65 -3.63 13.72
CA LYS A 62 19.90 -4.67 12.72
C LYS A 62 18.73 -5.65 12.55
N SER A 63 18.04 -5.99 13.64
CA SER A 63 16.88 -6.88 13.61
C SER A 63 15.70 -6.24 12.88
N GLU A 64 15.43 -4.95 13.12
CA GLU A 64 14.37 -4.17 12.47
C GLU A 64 14.62 -4.04 10.97
N ILE A 65 15.86 -3.71 10.57
CA ILE A 65 16.25 -3.65 9.14
C ILE A 65 16.09 -5.03 8.49
N LYS A 66 16.44 -6.11 9.20
CA LYS A 66 16.24 -7.47 8.71
C LYS A 66 14.75 -7.81 8.55
N GLY A 67 13.91 -7.47 9.53
CA GLY A 67 12.46 -7.64 9.48
C GLY A 67 11.83 -6.89 8.30
N LEU A 68 12.22 -5.63 8.08
CA LEU A 68 11.80 -4.82 6.93
C LEU A 68 12.16 -5.48 5.59
N ASN A 69 13.41 -5.89 5.44
CA ASN A 69 13.87 -6.53 4.20
C ASN A 69 13.18 -7.88 3.96
N ASN A 70 12.92 -8.66 5.02
CA ASN A 70 12.17 -9.90 4.92
C ASN A 70 10.73 -9.64 4.46
N ALA A 71 10.06 -8.63 5.03
CA ALA A 71 8.71 -8.25 4.65
C ALA A 71 8.62 -7.80 3.19
N ILE A 72 9.52 -6.90 2.77
CA ILE A 72 9.66 -6.47 1.36
C ILE A 72 9.88 -7.68 0.44
N THR A 73 10.77 -8.59 0.82
CA THR A 73 11.04 -9.81 0.06
C THR A 73 9.80 -10.69 -0.03
N ALA A 74 9.01 -10.80 1.05
CA ALA A 74 7.79 -11.59 1.08
C ALA A 74 6.71 -11.03 0.14
N TYR A 75 6.58 -9.71 0.01
CA TYR A 75 5.71 -9.08 -0.99
C TYR A 75 6.24 -9.27 -2.42
N ASN A 76 7.53 -8.98 -2.66
CA ASN A 76 8.11 -9.05 -4.00
C ASN A 76 8.12 -10.47 -4.58
N LYS A 77 8.17 -11.50 -3.73
CA LYS A 77 8.08 -12.92 -4.15
C LYS A 77 6.63 -13.43 -4.24
N LEU A 78 5.64 -12.65 -3.82
CA LEU A 78 4.26 -13.09 -3.78
C LEU A 78 3.74 -13.38 -5.19
N GLY A 79 3.06 -14.52 -5.35
CA GLY A 79 2.58 -14.96 -6.67
C GLY A 79 3.65 -15.61 -7.57
N GLY A 80 4.91 -15.67 -7.13
CA GLY A 80 5.97 -16.34 -7.86
C GLY A 80 6.38 -15.61 -9.14
N LYS A 81 6.71 -16.36 -10.19
CA LYS A 81 7.19 -15.81 -11.47
C LYS A 81 6.16 -14.87 -12.11
N ASP A 82 4.92 -15.33 -12.13
CA ASP A 82 3.81 -14.73 -12.88
C ASP A 82 3.06 -13.65 -12.07
N GLY A 83 3.23 -13.63 -10.75
CA GLY A 83 2.50 -12.72 -9.87
C GLY A 83 1.18 -13.30 -9.36
N VAL A 84 0.42 -12.48 -8.64
CA VAL A 84 -0.87 -12.86 -8.08
C VAL A 84 -1.93 -12.74 -9.16
N GLU A 85 -2.57 -13.86 -9.47
CA GLU A 85 -3.71 -13.90 -10.38
C GLU A 85 -4.97 -13.36 -9.71
N ILE A 86 -5.62 -12.42 -10.41
CA ILE A 86 -6.89 -11.80 -10.04
C ILE A 86 -7.91 -12.08 -11.14
N LYS A 87 -9.07 -12.57 -10.75
CA LYS A 87 -10.22 -12.70 -11.65
C LYS A 87 -11.07 -11.45 -11.53
N ASN A 88 -11.16 -10.69 -12.62
CA ASN A 88 -11.98 -9.48 -12.70
C ASN A 88 -13.47 -9.84 -12.82
N SER A 89 -14.35 -8.88 -12.53
CA SER A 89 -15.79 -9.05 -12.59
C SER A 89 -16.33 -9.34 -14.00
N ASP A 90 -15.62 -8.90 -15.03
CA ASP A 90 -15.93 -9.16 -16.44
C ASP A 90 -15.45 -10.55 -16.94
N GLY A 91 -14.86 -11.36 -16.05
CA GLY A 91 -14.31 -12.67 -16.36
C GLY A 91 -12.89 -12.63 -16.94
N SER A 92 -12.31 -11.45 -17.18
CA SER A 92 -10.91 -11.31 -17.55
C SER A 92 -9.99 -11.62 -16.36
N VAL A 93 -8.72 -11.86 -16.65
CA VAL A 93 -7.70 -12.16 -15.64
C VAL A 93 -6.62 -11.10 -15.67
N SER A 94 -6.27 -10.59 -14.50
CA SER A 94 -5.14 -9.69 -14.31
C SER A 94 -4.07 -10.31 -13.42
N TYR A 95 -2.82 -9.96 -13.65
CA TYR A 95 -1.68 -10.40 -12.85
C TYR A 95 -1.05 -9.22 -12.12
N ILE A 96 -0.72 -9.40 -10.84
CA ILE A 96 -0.15 -8.34 -9.98
C ILE A 96 1.18 -8.79 -9.38
N LYS A 97 2.16 -7.91 -9.43
CA LYS A 97 3.46 -8.04 -8.77
C LYS A 97 3.75 -6.85 -7.90
N TYR A 98 4.68 -7.03 -6.98
CA TYR A 98 5.19 -5.97 -6.12
C TYR A 98 6.62 -5.63 -6.50
N ASN A 99 6.94 -4.34 -6.41
CA ASN A 99 8.28 -3.79 -6.51
C ASN A 99 8.52 -2.87 -5.31
N LEU A 100 8.63 -3.48 -4.14
CA LEU A 100 8.92 -2.78 -2.89
C LEU A 100 10.43 -2.72 -2.68
N SER A 101 10.92 -1.61 -2.12
CA SER A 101 12.34 -1.45 -1.78
C SER A 101 12.51 -0.60 -0.53
N ALA A 102 13.66 -0.75 0.15
CA ALA A 102 14.03 0.10 1.28
C ALA A 102 15.41 0.71 1.09
N GLU A 103 15.60 1.91 1.63
CA GLU A 103 16.86 2.67 1.53
C GLU A 103 17.15 3.42 2.83
N GLY A 104 18.38 3.26 3.32
CA GLY A 104 18.89 3.98 4.48
C GLY A 104 19.47 5.33 4.08
N VAL A 105 18.96 6.41 4.65
CA VAL A 105 19.38 7.79 4.35
C VAL A 105 20.07 8.45 5.55
N LYS A 106 20.66 9.62 5.32
CA LYS A 106 21.50 10.30 6.31
C LYS A 106 20.72 10.77 7.55
N ASP A 107 19.58 11.40 7.35
CA ASP A 107 18.79 12.05 8.40
C ASP A 107 17.30 12.11 8.01
N ILE A 108 16.47 12.58 8.93
CA ILE A 108 15.01 12.60 8.77
C ILE A 108 14.54 13.59 7.70
N GLU A 109 15.30 14.68 7.49
CA GLU A 109 15.00 15.66 6.44
C GLU A 109 15.18 15.01 5.07
N VAL A 110 16.30 14.31 4.85
CA VAL A 110 16.55 13.56 3.62
C VAL A 110 15.54 12.43 3.44
N ALA A 111 15.13 11.74 4.51
CA ALA A 111 14.09 10.71 4.43
C ALA A 111 12.76 11.28 3.96
N THR A 112 12.39 12.43 4.52
CA THR A 112 11.16 13.15 4.17
C THR A 112 11.24 13.65 2.74
N GLU A 113 12.30 14.35 2.34
CA GLU A 113 12.45 14.84 0.98
C GLU A 113 12.44 13.69 -0.05
N SER A 114 13.13 12.59 0.25
CA SER A 114 13.16 11.40 -0.61
C SER A 114 11.78 10.76 -0.72
N ALA A 115 11.04 10.64 0.38
CA ALA A 115 9.69 10.10 0.37
C ALA A 115 8.71 11.00 -0.44
N TYR A 116 8.86 12.33 -0.35
CA TYR A 116 7.97 13.29 -1.03
C TYR A 116 8.36 13.53 -2.50
N SER A 117 9.60 13.27 -2.88
CA SER A 117 10.03 13.37 -4.28
C SER A 117 9.66 12.13 -5.11
N ASN A 118 9.44 10.98 -4.46
CA ASN A 118 8.89 9.79 -5.11
C ASN A 118 7.38 9.96 -5.34
N LYS A 119 7.06 10.69 -6.40
CA LYS A 119 5.70 10.96 -6.85
C LYS A 119 5.52 10.75 -8.34
N PHE A 120 4.29 10.55 -8.75
CA PHE A 120 3.88 10.51 -10.15
C PHE A 120 2.59 11.29 -10.34
N THR A 121 2.35 11.74 -11.57
CA THR A 121 1.07 12.33 -11.96
C THR A 121 0.16 11.23 -12.47
N ASP A 122 -1.02 11.13 -11.86
CA ASP A 122 -2.04 10.19 -12.29
C ASP A 122 -2.74 10.61 -13.59
N VAL A 123 -3.61 9.74 -14.11
CA VAL A 123 -4.40 10.02 -15.33
C VAL A 123 -5.35 11.23 -15.17
N ASN A 124 -5.64 11.63 -13.94
CA ASN A 124 -6.50 12.77 -13.62
C ASN A 124 -5.66 14.05 -13.37
N GLY A 125 -4.34 14.00 -13.53
CA GLY A 125 -3.46 15.14 -13.31
C GLY A 125 -3.07 15.38 -11.85
N ASN A 126 -3.46 14.52 -10.90
CA ASN A 126 -3.10 14.69 -9.49
C ASN A 126 -1.73 14.10 -9.18
N GLU A 127 -1.01 14.73 -8.25
CA GLU A 127 0.23 14.16 -7.71
C GLU A 127 -0.10 13.06 -6.69
N ARG A 128 0.47 11.88 -6.92
CA ARG A 128 0.40 10.71 -6.04
C ARG A 128 1.80 10.35 -5.58
N TYR A 129 1.98 9.98 -4.33
CA TYR A 129 3.30 9.63 -3.81
C TYR A 129 3.43 8.10 -3.76
N TYR A 130 4.63 7.59 -3.56
CA TYR A 130 4.86 6.16 -3.29
C TYR A 130 6.09 5.95 -2.40
N GLY A 131 6.60 7.05 -1.84
CA GLY A 131 7.69 7.07 -0.89
C GLY A 131 7.14 7.14 0.54
N ASN A 132 7.65 6.26 1.38
CA ASN A 132 7.27 6.06 2.77
C ASN A 132 8.47 6.25 3.68
N ILE A 133 8.21 6.62 4.93
CA ILE A 133 9.24 6.78 5.97
C ILE A 133 9.06 5.68 7.01
N VAL A 134 10.14 4.99 7.35
CA VAL A 134 10.15 3.98 8.41
C VAL A 134 10.91 4.55 9.59
N THR A 135 10.25 4.62 10.73
CA THR A 135 10.85 5.17 11.95
C THR A 135 10.73 4.20 13.13
N PRO A 136 11.63 4.29 14.11
CA PRO A 136 11.29 3.77 15.43
C PRO A 136 10.17 4.64 16.01
N GLY A 137 9.01 4.05 16.29
CA GLY A 137 7.90 4.77 16.90
C GLY A 137 8.14 5.01 18.39
N GLU A 138 7.62 6.12 18.91
CA GLU A 138 7.40 6.29 20.34
C GLU A 138 6.19 5.47 20.82
N SER A 139 6.15 5.20 22.13
CA SER A 139 5.10 4.39 22.76
C SER A 139 3.72 5.00 22.53
N GLY A 140 2.96 4.45 21.59
CA GLY A 140 1.50 4.56 21.63
C GLY A 140 0.98 3.76 22.82
N ALA A 141 -0.07 4.23 23.48
CA ALA A 141 -0.70 3.58 24.63
C ALA A 141 -1.39 2.21 24.31
N GLY A 142 -1.24 1.72 23.08
CA GLY A 142 -1.84 0.47 22.60
C GLY A 142 -0.94 -0.76 22.75
N GLU A 143 -1.51 -1.93 22.49
CA GLU A 143 -0.80 -3.22 22.53
C GLU A 143 -0.19 -3.62 21.18
N GLU A 144 -0.34 -2.78 20.14
CA GLU A 144 0.19 -3.08 18.81
C GLU A 144 1.73 -3.06 18.77
N PHE A 145 2.31 -3.96 17.96
CA PHE A 145 3.75 -4.05 17.74
C PHE A 145 4.28 -3.01 16.76
N GLY A 146 3.39 -2.41 15.97
CA GLY A 146 3.69 -1.38 14.99
C GLY A 146 2.49 -0.47 14.76
N SER A 147 2.70 0.57 13.96
CA SER A 147 1.63 1.40 13.42
C SER A 147 2.01 1.92 12.06
N ALA A 148 1.00 2.11 11.21
CA ALA A 148 1.19 2.66 9.88
C ALA A 148 0.22 3.81 9.63
N THR A 149 0.72 4.78 8.86
CA THR A 149 -0.12 5.74 8.15
C THR A 149 0.06 5.53 6.65
N ASN A 150 -0.60 6.35 5.85
CA ASN A 150 -0.39 6.39 4.41
C ASN A 150 1.07 6.66 4.00
N ARG A 151 1.92 7.22 4.88
CA ARG A 151 3.31 7.58 4.56
C ARG A 151 4.36 7.16 5.57
N HIS A 152 3.94 6.56 6.68
CA HIS A 152 4.84 6.17 7.76
C HIS A 152 4.59 4.72 8.17
N VAL A 153 5.66 4.02 8.50
CA VAL A 153 5.64 2.73 9.18
C VAL A 153 6.50 2.85 10.42
N ASN A 154 5.93 2.55 11.59
CA ASN A 154 6.56 2.77 12.88
C ASN A 154 6.63 1.47 13.66
N TYR A 155 7.79 1.19 14.27
CA TYR A 155 7.96 0.07 15.20
C TYR A 155 7.67 0.48 16.64
N ASN A 156 6.81 -0.25 17.34
CA ASN A 156 6.65 -0.09 18.79
C ASN A 156 7.64 -1.00 19.52
N ARG A 157 8.86 -0.50 19.73
CA ARG A 157 9.97 -1.26 20.32
C ARG A 157 9.66 -1.85 21.70
N ASN A 158 8.90 -1.13 22.51
CA ASN A 158 8.53 -1.58 23.86
C ASN A 158 7.62 -2.80 23.78
N ASN A 159 6.61 -2.76 22.92
CA ASN A 159 5.71 -3.89 22.73
C ASN A 159 6.43 -5.06 22.05
N ILE A 160 7.29 -4.80 21.07
CA ILE A 160 8.14 -5.83 20.45
C ILE A 160 9.00 -6.52 21.52
N ALA A 161 9.68 -5.76 22.38
CA ALA A 161 10.49 -6.30 23.46
C ALA A 161 9.66 -7.14 24.44
N LYS A 162 8.45 -6.68 24.81
CA LYS A 162 7.52 -7.47 25.64
C LYS A 162 7.11 -8.79 24.97
N GLY A 163 6.83 -8.77 23.66
CA GLY A 163 6.50 -9.96 22.90
C GLY A 163 7.65 -10.96 22.87
N VAL A 164 8.87 -10.49 22.61
CA VAL A 164 10.08 -11.33 22.63
C VAL A 164 10.34 -11.92 24.02
N ASN A 165 10.21 -11.10 25.08
CA ASN A 165 10.33 -11.57 26.46
C ASN A 165 9.25 -12.59 26.85
N SER A 166 8.10 -12.57 26.19
CA SER A 166 7.03 -13.56 26.35
C SER A 166 7.29 -14.85 25.55
N GLY A 167 8.42 -14.95 24.84
CA GLY A 167 8.82 -16.13 24.09
C GLY A 167 8.51 -16.07 22.59
N MET A 168 8.08 -14.92 22.06
CA MET A 168 7.94 -14.75 20.61
C MET A 168 9.31 -14.70 19.93
N ASN A 169 9.39 -15.20 18.70
CA ASN A 169 10.61 -15.10 17.92
C ASN A 169 10.76 -13.67 17.36
N GLU A 170 11.81 -12.96 17.75
CA GLU A 170 12.05 -11.56 17.35
C GLU A 170 12.01 -11.36 15.82
N ASN A 171 12.66 -12.24 15.06
CA ASN A 171 12.70 -12.11 13.60
C ASN A 171 11.32 -12.32 12.97
N SER A 172 10.55 -13.30 13.44
CA SER A 172 9.17 -13.53 12.96
C SER A 172 8.22 -12.41 13.39
N LEU A 173 8.35 -11.90 14.61
CA LEU A 173 7.56 -10.79 15.14
C LEU A 173 7.80 -9.52 14.33
N LEU A 174 9.06 -9.13 14.13
CA LEU A 174 9.42 -7.96 13.33
C LEU A 174 8.96 -8.13 11.88
N THR A 175 9.25 -9.28 11.25
CA THR A 175 8.84 -9.53 9.86
C THR A 175 7.32 -9.45 9.70
N GLY A 176 6.56 -10.11 10.59
CA GLY A 176 5.10 -10.12 10.55
C GLY A 176 4.49 -8.74 10.83
N THR A 177 5.04 -8.01 11.81
CA THR A 177 4.64 -6.62 12.10
C THR A 177 4.85 -5.76 10.86
N THR A 178 6.04 -5.79 10.24
CA THR A 178 6.29 -4.98 9.04
C THR A 178 5.42 -5.39 7.86
N ILE A 179 5.11 -6.68 7.68
CA ILE A 179 4.17 -7.13 6.65
C ILE A 179 2.80 -6.49 6.85
N HIS A 180 2.32 -6.46 8.09
CA HIS A 180 1.03 -5.89 8.47
C HIS A 180 0.99 -4.37 8.24
N GLU A 181 2.02 -3.66 8.69
CA GLU A 181 2.11 -2.21 8.52
C GLU A 181 2.24 -1.80 7.04
N ILE A 182 3.00 -2.54 6.24
CA ILE A 182 3.02 -2.38 4.78
C ILE A 182 1.62 -2.67 4.20
N GLY A 183 0.89 -3.63 4.76
CA GLY A 183 -0.48 -3.92 4.37
C GLY A 183 -1.40 -2.71 4.52
N HIS A 184 -1.37 -2.04 5.68
CA HIS A 184 -2.06 -0.77 5.89
C HIS A 184 -1.60 0.33 4.93
N ASN A 185 -0.30 0.46 4.72
CA ASN A 185 0.26 1.45 3.80
C ASN A 185 -0.25 1.28 2.36
N LEU A 186 -0.49 0.03 1.93
CA LEU A 186 -1.02 -0.32 0.62
C LEU A 186 -2.56 -0.30 0.54
N GLY A 187 -3.27 0.10 1.60
CA GLY A 187 -4.73 0.23 1.64
C GLY A 187 -5.49 -0.94 2.27
N GLY A 188 -4.78 -1.82 2.99
CA GLY A 188 -5.36 -2.87 3.81
C GLY A 188 -6.02 -2.35 5.08
N GLU A 189 -7.10 -3.02 5.49
CA GLU A 189 -7.79 -2.74 6.75
C GLU A 189 -7.92 -4.04 7.56
N HIS A 190 -8.00 -3.96 8.90
CA HIS A 190 -8.18 -5.16 9.74
C HIS A 190 -9.47 -5.92 9.40
N SER A 191 -10.51 -5.21 8.97
CA SER A 191 -11.79 -5.79 8.53
C SER A 191 -11.67 -6.77 7.36
N ASP A 192 -10.51 -6.78 6.69
CA ASP A 192 -10.29 -7.58 5.48
C ASP A 192 -10.13 -9.06 5.80
N GLY A 193 -9.83 -9.39 7.06
CA GLY A 193 -9.75 -10.77 7.54
C GLY A 193 -8.65 -11.59 6.87
N THR A 194 -7.68 -10.94 6.21
CA THR A 194 -6.57 -11.62 5.53
C THR A 194 -5.44 -11.90 6.51
N SER A 195 -4.60 -12.91 6.22
CA SER A 195 -3.42 -13.19 7.05
C SER A 195 -2.38 -12.06 7.04
N THR A 196 -2.50 -11.11 6.12
CA THR A 196 -1.67 -9.90 6.07
C THR A 196 -2.17 -8.89 7.11
N MET A 197 -3.48 -8.72 7.24
CA MET A 197 -4.12 -7.76 8.15
C MET A 197 -4.52 -8.36 9.50
N SER A 198 -4.16 -9.62 9.78
CA SER A 198 -4.37 -10.24 11.08
C SER A 198 -3.43 -9.65 12.13
N GLN A 199 -3.83 -9.66 13.40
CA GLN A 199 -2.93 -9.43 14.53
C GLN A 199 -2.12 -10.72 14.85
N VAL A 200 -1.04 -10.59 15.62
CA VAL A 200 -0.31 -11.75 16.14
C VAL A 200 -1.23 -12.56 17.05
N GLN A 201 -1.37 -13.86 16.77
CA GLN A 201 -2.23 -14.75 17.54
C GLN A 201 -1.38 -15.66 18.44
N THR A 202 -1.83 -15.84 19.67
CA THR A 202 -1.21 -16.78 20.64
C THR A 202 -2.17 -17.93 20.85
N THR A 203 -1.73 -19.16 20.56
CA THR A 203 -2.50 -20.38 20.76
C THR A 203 -1.86 -21.22 21.86
N ILE A 204 -2.65 -21.56 22.87
CA ILE A 204 -2.24 -22.41 23.99
C ILE A 204 -2.89 -23.78 23.81
N THR A 205 -2.08 -24.80 23.52
CA THR A 205 -2.54 -26.17 23.38
C THR A 205 -2.20 -26.95 24.65
N ASN A 206 -3.24 -27.36 25.39
CA ASN A 206 -3.09 -28.19 26.58
C ASN A 206 -3.12 -29.68 26.20
N SER A 207 -2.15 -30.44 26.68
CA SER A 207 -2.12 -31.90 26.56
C SER A 207 -3.04 -32.54 27.58
N GLN A 208 -3.77 -33.59 27.19
CA GLN A 208 -4.61 -34.39 28.08
C GLN A 208 -3.82 -35.14 29.18
N ILE A 209 -2.51 -35.28 29.02
CA ILE A 209 -1.61 -35.97 29.96
C ILE A 209 -0.83 -34.95 30.82
N GLY A 210 -1.17 -33.66 30.72
CA GLY A 210 -0.45 -32.57 31.39
C GLY A 210 0.63 -31.95 30.52
N GLY A 211 0.81 -30.64 30.65
CA GLY A 211 1.70 -29.82 29.82
C GLY A 211 0.94 -28.91 28.86
N SER A 212 1.50 -27.74 28.60
CA SER A 212 0.95 -26.72 27.70
C SER A 212 2.01 -26.31 26.70
N THR A 213 1.64 -26.22 25.42
CA THR A 213 2.48 -25.68 24.35
C THR A 213 1.88 -24.38 23.86
N THR A 214 2.67 -23.31 23.92
CA THR A 214 2.31 -22.01 23.35
C THR A 214 2.88 -21.88 21.94
N THR A 215 2.04 -21.58 20.96
CA THR A 215 2.45 -21.27 19.59
C THR A 215 2.02 -19.86 19.21
N TYR A 216 2.83 -19.20 18.40
CA TYR A 216 2.59 -17.85 17.93
C TYR A 216 2.40 -17.86 16.41
N SER A 217 1.32 -17.27 15.94
CA SER A 217 1.06 -17.03 14.51
C SER A 217 1.28 -15.56 14.20
N TYR A 218 2.05 -15.28 13.15
CA TYR A 218 2.44 -13.93 12.75
C TYR A 218 1.77 -13.56 11.43
N PRO A 219 1.54 -12.26 11.17
CA PRO A 219 1.04 -11.82 9.89
C PRO A 219 1.96 -12.23 8.74
N SER A 220 1.39 -12.49 7.57
CA SER A 220 2.12 -12.98 6.39
C SER A 220 1.55 -12.36 5.09
N SER A 221 2.41 -12.14 4.09
CA SER A 221 1.95 -11.66 2.78
C SER A 221 1.09 -12.73 2.13
N SER A 222 -0.06 -12.33 1.59
CA SER A 222 -1.05 -13.30 1.09
C SER A 222 -1.65 -12.87 -0.24
N LYS A 223 -1.93 -13.86 -1.09
CA LYS A 223 -2.62 -13.63 -2.37
C LYS A 223 -4.02 -13.05 -2.16
N GLU A 224 -4.69 -13.47 -1.08
CA GLU A 224 -6.01 -12.94 -0.71
C GLU A 224 -5.96 -11.47 -0.33
N PHE A 225 -4.91 -11.02 0.35
CA PHE A 225 -4.68 -9.59 0.57
C PHE A 225 -4.58 -8.82 -0.73
N THR A 226 -3.71 -9.26 -1.65
CA THR A 226 -3.58 -8.63 -2.97
C THR A 226 -4.90 -8.59 -3.74
N ARG A 227 -5.68 -9.67 -3.69
CA ARG A 227 -7.03 -9.72 -4.28
C ARG A 227 -7.99 -8.76 -3.60
N THR A 228 -7.94 -8.64 -2.28
CA THR A 228 -8.86 -7.79 -1.53
C THR A 228 -8.61 -6.32 -1.85
N ILE A 229 -7.36 -5.85 -1.76
CA ILE A 229 -7.02 -4.46 -2.08
C ILE A 229 -7.24 -4.16 -3.56
N PHE A 230 -7.08 -5.14 -4.45
CA PHE A 230 -7.33 -4.95 -5.87
C PHE A 230 -8.79 -5.14 -6.27
N ASN A 231 -9.65 -5.82 -5.52
CA ASN A 231 -11.09 -5.92 -5.84
C ASN A 231 -11.88 -4.78 -5.22
N ARG A 232 -11.41 -4.23 -4.09
CA ARG A 232 -11.97 -3.01 -3.51
C ARG A 232 -11.90 -1.83 -4.51
N ARG A 233 -10.99 -1.94 -5.50
CA ARG A 233 -10.81 -1.10 -6.69
C ARG A 233 -12.07 -0.84 -7.49
N ASP A 234 -12.88 -1.88 -7.70
CA ASP A 234 -14.05 -1.83 -8.59
C ASP A 234 -15.35 -1.54 -7.82
N THR A 235 -15.26 -1.32 -6.50
CA THR A 235 -16.41 -1.25 -5.62
C THR A 235 -16.45 0.04 -4.80
N ARG A 236 -16.48 1.23 -5.43
CA ARG A 236 -17.29 2.34 -4.91
C ARG A 236 -17.29 3.63 -5.74
N ASN A 237 -18.49 3.95 -6.23
CA ASN A 237 -18.96 5.31 -6.47
C ASN A 237 -19.83 5.83 -5.29
N ASN A 238 -19.63 5.39 -4.03
CA ASN A 238 -20.61 5.67 -2.96
C ASN A 238 -20.10 5.74 -1.50
N ASN A 239 -18.79 5.83 -1.23
CA ASN A 239 -18.33 6.15 0.13
C ASN A 239 -16.98 6.85 0.08
N SER A 240 -16.97 8.11 0.50
CA SER A 240 -15.83 9.00 0.61
C SER A 240 -14.72 8.50 1.55
N ASN A 241 -14.96 7.47 2.36
CA ASN A 241 -13.98 6.93 3.30
C ASN A 241 -13.33 5.60 2.83
N SER A 242 -13.50 5.19 1.57
CA SER A 242 -13.00 3.90 1.06
C SER A 242 -11.62 4.06 0.40
N ARG A 243 -10.57 3.56 1.06
CA ARG A 243 -9.15 3.68 0.65
C ARG A 243 -8.72 2.53 -0.27
N VAL A 244 -8.56 2.78 -1.58
CA VAL A 244 -8.15 1.74 -2.54
C VAL A 244 -7.29 2.24 -3.69
N ILE A 245 -6.41 1.36 -4.18
CA ILE A 245 -5.60 1.53 -5.40
C ILE A 245 -6.50 1.31 -6.64
N GLU A 246 -6.75 2.36 -7.42
CA GLU A 246 -7.47 2.31 -8.71
C GLU A 246 -6.51 2.27 -9.93
N PRO A 247 -6.55 1.26 -10.81
CA PRO A 247 -5.88 1.31 -12.11
C PRO A 247 -6.49 2.44 -12.92
N GLY A 248 -5.62 3.27 -13.51
CA GLY A 248 -6.01 4.58 -14.01
C GLY A 248 -5.48 5.66 -13.08
N ILE A 249 -6.10 5.85 -11.90
CA ILE A 249 -5.71 6.89 -10.93
C ILE A 249 -4.32 6.65 -10.32
N TYR A 250 -3.79 5.44 -10.36
CA TYR A 250 -2.41 5.19 -9.90
C TYR A 250 -1.48 4.80 -11.03
N THR A 251 -1.96 4.91 -12.27
CA THR A 251 -1.13 4.75 -13.46
C THR A 251 -0.59 6.09 -13.90
N ARG A 252 0.70 6.11 -14.25
CA ARG A 252 1.35 7.31 -14.76
C ARG A 252 0.62 7.81 -16.01
N SER A 253 0.29 9.10 -16.05
CA SER A 253 -0.21 9.73 -17.28
C SER A 253 0.71 9.40 -18.45
N LYS A 254 0.17 8.84 -19.53
CA LYS A 254 0.90 8.72 -20.79
C LYS A 254 1.17 10.14 -21.29
N ARG A 255 2.45 10.46 -21.55
CA ARG A 255 2.84 11.68 -22.26
C ARG A 255 2.63 11.48 -23.75
#